data_AF-A0A1H3L2F7-F1
#
_entry.id   AF-A0A1H3L2F7-F1
#
_cell.length_a   1.000
_cell.length_b   1.000
_cell.length_c   1.000
_cell.angle_alpha   90.00
_cell.angle_beta   90.00
_cell.angle_gamma   90.00
#
_symmetry.space_group_name_H-M   'P 1'
#
loop_
_entity.id
_entity.type
_entity.pdbx_description
1 polymer ?
#
loop_
_entity_poly.entity_id
_entity_poly.type
_entity_poly.pdbx_seq_one_letter_code
_entity_poly.pdbx_strand_id
1 'polypeptide(L)'
;MFVRWCKKDIDLETFKGRVVCPWYDGNGLIYKARILSLGVKYIRDECEALWYNAQEIKKDENGDDLNSYLKENGLTYESIVDIDDDWYEKMQRSKMTD
;
A
#
# COMPACT_ATOMS: atom_id res chain seq x y z
N MET A 1 -11.73 -17.00 -27.72
CA MET A 1 -11.45 -15.55 -27.61
C MET A 1 -10.98 -15.31 -26.19
N PHE A 2 -9.68 -15.33 -25.94
CA PHE A 2 -9.13 -15.14 -24.59
C PHE A 2 -8.90 -13.65 -24.38
N VAL A 3 -9.72 -13.03 -23.53
CA VAL A 3 -9.54 -11.63 -23.15
C VAL A 3 -8.31 -11.58 -22.24
N ARG A 4 -7.19 -11.17 -22.81
CA ARG A 4 -5.93 -10.95 -22.07
C ARG A 4 -6.14 -9.70 -21.22
N TRP A 5 -6.44 -9.89 -19.94
CA TRP A 5 -6.45 -8.80 -18.97
C TRP A 5 -5.03 -8.26 -18.88
N CYS A 6 -4.75 -7.13 -19.52
CA CYS A 6 -3.50 -6.40 -19.29
C CYS A 6 -3.44 -6.06 -17.81
N LYS A 7 -2.44 -6.60 -17.11
CA LYS A 7 -2.05 -6.13 -15.77
C LYS A 7 -1.75 -4.64 -15.91
N LYS A 8 -2.68 -3.80 -15.51
CA LYS A 8 -2.54 -2.34 -15.55
C LYS A 8 -1.29 -1.99 -14.76
N ASP A 9 -0.34 -1.30 -15.39
CA ASP A 9 0.85 -0.81 -14.70
C ASP A 9 0.44 0.08 -13.54
N ILE A 10 1.04 -0.20 -12.38
CA ILE A 10 0.80 0.54 -11.14
C ILE A 10 1.79 1.71 -11.18
N ASP A 11 1.33 2.86 -11.63
CA ASP A 11 2.13 4.08 -11.69
C ASP A 11 2.12 4.72 -10.30
N LEU A 12 3.18 4.47 -9.52
CA LEU A 12 3.38 5.03 -8.19
C LEU A 12 4.64 5.88 -8.18
N GLU A 13 4.56 7.00 -7.48
CA GLU A 13 5.74 7.81 -7.23
C GLU A 13 6.68 7.07 -6.26
N THR A 14 7.97 7.07 -6.58
CA THR A 14 8.99 6.37 -5.79
C THR A 14 10.19 7.24 -5.50
N PHE A 15 10.79 7.01 -4.33
CA PHE A 15 12.07 7.60 -3.93
C PHE A 15 13.02 6.49 -3.49
N LYS A 16 14.17 6.37 -4.16
CA LYS A 16 15.14 5.29 -3.93
C LYS A 16 14.54 3.88 -3.99
N GLY A 17 13.60 3.64 -4.91
CA GLY A 17 12.94 2.34 -5.10
C GLY A 17 11.76 2.06 -4.17
N ARG A 18 11.46 2.95 -3.23
CA ARG A 18 10.37 2.82 -2.25
C ARG A 18 9.21 3.74 -2.60
N VAL A 19 7.99 3.33 -2.28
CA VAL A 19 6.79 4.11 -2.59
C VAL A 19 6.63 5.26 -1.61
N VAL A 20 6.41 6.47 -2.14
CA VAL A 20 6.21 7.66 -1.33
C VAL A 20 4.73 7.99 -1.17
N CYS A 21 4.39 8.70 -0.10
CA CYS A 21 3.02 9.11 0.18
C CYS A 21 2.57 10.24 -0.76
N PRO A 22 1.46 10.06 -1.50
CA PRO A 22 0.97 11.09 -2.40
C PRO A 22 0.31 12.27 -1.68
N TRP A 23 -0.17 12.09 -0.44
CA TRP A 23 -0.88 13.12 0.33
C TRP A 23 0.01 14.27 0.80
N TYR A 24 1.32 14.02 0.97
CA TYR A 24 2.26 15.01 1.51
C TYR A 24 3.36 15.34 0.51
N ASP A 25 3.01 15.36 -0.79
CA ASP A 25 3.92 15.69 -1.89
C ASP A 25 5.20 14.84 -1.86
N GLY A 26 5.03 13.53 -1.66
CA GLY A 26 6.13 12.56 -1.62
C GLY A 26 6.87 12.49 -0.27
N ASN A 27 6.42 13.22 0.75
CA ASN A 27 6.97 13.08 2.10
C ASN A 27 6.38 11.86 2.81
N GLY A 28 7.27 10.98 3.27
CA GLY A 28 6.94 9.75 3.98
C GLY A 28 6.78 8.55 3.06
N LEU A 29 6.93 7.35 3.63
CA LEU A 29 6.92 6.09 2.91
C LEU A 29 5.59 5.36 3.09
N ILE A 30 5.19 4.62 2.06
CA ILE A 30 4.07 3.69 2.14
C ILE A 30 4.60 2.28 2.33
N TYR A 31 4.20 1.69 3.44
CA TYR A 31 4.53 0.33 3.81
C TYR A 31 3.43 -0.62 3.34
N LYS A 32 3.82 -1.79 2.86
CA LYS A 32 2.90 -2.91 2.71
C LYS A 32 2.88 -3.65 4.05
N ALA A 33 1.74 -3.70 4.70
CA ALA A 33 1.56 -4.37 5.98
C ALA A 33 0.47 -5.43 5.90
N ARG A 34 0.56 -6.45 6.73
CA ARG A 34 -0.51 -7.42 6.93
C ARG A 34 -1.22 -7.11 8.24
N ILE A 35 -2.51 -6.87 8.18
CA ILE A 35 -3.34 -6.74 9.38
C ILE A 35 -3.94 -8.12 9.68
N LEU A 36 -3.76 -8.60 10.92
CA LEU A 36 -4.30 -9.89 11.36
C LEU A 36 -5.80 -9.98 11.04
N SER A 37 -6.23 -11.11 10.47
CA SER A 37 -7.61 -11.37 10.06
C SER A 37 -8.20 -10.47 8.96
N LEU A 38 -7.56 -9.35 8.58
CA LEU A 38 -8.02 -8.40 7.54
C LEU A 38 -7.18 -8.40 6.26
N GLY A 39 -6.05 -9.11 6.28
CA GLY A 39 -5.18 -9.32 5.12
C GLY A 39 -4.21 -8.17 4.87
N VAL A 40 -3.70 -8.09 3.65
CA VAL A 40 -2.71 -7.07 3.26
C VAL A 40 -3.39 -5.71 3.06
N LYS A 41 -2.72 -4.66 3.54
CA LYS A 41 -3.07 -3.25 3.38
C LYS A 41 -1.79 -2.45 3.13
N TYR A 42 -1.94 -1.25 2.59
CA TYR A 42 -0.83 -0.32 2.37
C TYR A 42 -1.04 0.85 3.31
N ILE A 43 -0.07 1.16 4.16
CA ILE A 43 -0.25 2.10 5.25
C ILE A 43 0.88 3.13 5.28
N ARG A 44 0.58 4.29 5.85
CA ARG A 44 1.59 5.24 6.33
C ARG A 44 1.32 5.58 7.79
N ASP A 45 2.35 5.46 8.61
CA ASP A 45 2.31 5.69 10.05
C ASP A 45 2.14 7.18 10.41
N GLU A 46 2.85 8.09 9.75
CA GLU A 46 2.83 9.52 10.10
C GLU A 46 1.48 10.22 9.87
N CYS A 47 0.69 9.75 8.91
CA CYS A 47 -0.61 10.35 8.57
C CYS A 47 -1.79 9.41 8.74
N GLU A 48 -1.57 8.27 9.43
CA GLU A 48 -2.56 7.23 9.68
C GLU A 48 -3.34 6.83 8.41
N ALA A 49 -2.72 6.90 7.23
CA ALA A 49 -3.40 6.61 5.97
C ALA A 49 -3.37 5.11 5.67
N LEU A 50 -4.47 4.59 5.13
CA LEU A 50 -4.64 3.20 4.73
C LEU A 50 -5.23 3.09 3.31
N TRP A 51 -4.65 2.22 2.50
CA TRP A 51 -5.18 1.82 1.19
C TRP A 51 -5.36 0.31 1.11
N TYR A 52 -6.42 -0.12 0.44
CA TYR A 52 -6.76 -1.54 0.27
C TYR A 52 -5.92 -2.22 -0.81
N ASN A 53 -5.53 -1.46 -1.84
CA ASN A 53 -4.74 -1.96 -2.96
C ASN A 53 -3.65 -0.95 -3.37
N ALA A 54 -2.50 -1.44 -3.83
CA ALA A 54 -1.42 -0.63 -4.36
C ALA A 54 -1.87 0.24 -5.56
N GLN A 55 -2.83 -0.24 -6.35
CA GLN A 55 -3.39 0.50 -7.50
C GLN A 55 -4.26 1.71 -7.11
N GLU A 56 -4.68 1.76 -5.84
CA GLU A 56 -5.56 2.79 -5.30
C GLU A 56 -4.79 3.87 -4.54
N ILE A 57 -3.47 3.72 -4.38
CA ILE A 57 -2.61 4.73 -3.78
C ILE A 57 -2.55 5.94 -4.73
N LYS A 58 -3.37 6.95 -4.43
CA LYS A 58 -3.46 8.20 -5.19
C LYS A 58 -3.70 9.37 -4.25
N LYS A 59 -3.35 10.58 -4.69
CA LYS A 59 -3.45 11.80 -3.89
C LYS A 59 -4.89 12.15 -3.52
N ASP A 60 -5.80 12.05 -4.49
CA ASP A 60 -7.14 12.63 -4.38
C ASP A 60 -8.27 11.61 -4.15
N GLU A 61 -7.96 10.31 -4.12
CA GLU A 61 -8.97 9.25 -4.01
C GLU A 61 -8.42 8.08 -3.18
N ASN A 62 -9.13 7.68 -2.13
CA ASN A 62 -9.10 6.33 -1.52
C ASN A 62 -8.13 6.04 -0.36
N GLY A 63 -7.67 7.04 0.39
CA GLY A 63 -7.06 6.77 1.70
C GLY A 63 -8.12 6.77 2.81
N ASP A 64 -8.24 5.65 3.52
CA ASP A 64 -9.01 5.53 4.77
C ASP A 64 -8.12 5.86 5.98
N ASP A 65 -8.75 6.13 7.12
CA ASP A 65 -8.06 6.32 8.39
C ASP A 65 -7.73 4.96 9.04
N LEU A 66 -6.44 4.65 9.19
CA LEU A 66 -5.92 3.39 9.74
C LEU A 66 -6.45 3.14 11.16
N ASN A 67 -6.49 4.19 11.99
CA ASN A 67 -6.88 4.08 13.39
C ASN A 67 -8.37 3.72 13.52
N SER A 68 -9.22 4.42 12.77
CA SER A 68 -10.66 4.15 12.66
C SER A 68 -10.89 2.76 12.09
N TYR A 69 -10.19 2.38 11.02
CA TYR A 69 -10.28 1.05 10.42
C TYR A 69 -9.95 -0.07 11.40
N LEU A 70 -8.88 0.09 12.19
CA LEU A 70 -8.51 -0.89 13.22
C LEU A 70 -9.58 -0.96 14.31
N LYS A 71 -10.02 0.18 14.83
CA LYS A 71 -11.05 0.26 15.89
C LYS A 71 -12.38 -0.35 15.48
N GLU A 72 -12.85 -0.05 14.27
CA GLU A 72 -14.10 -0.60 13.73
C GLU A 72 -14.07 -2.14 13.62
N ASN A 73 -12.86 -2.70 13.45
CA ASN A 73 -12.64 -4.14 13.41
C ASN A 73 -12.21 -4.74 14.76
N GLY A 74 -12.21 -3.96 15.85
CA GLY A 74 -11.81 -4.41 17.18
C GLY A 74 -10.31 -4.74 17.31
N LEU A 75 -9.48 -4.14 16.47
CA LEU A 75 -8.03 -4.36 16.42
C LEU A 75 -7.26 -3.15 16.97
N THR A 76 -5.99 -3.39 17.31
CA THR A 76 -5.03 -2.34 17.70
C THR A 76 -3.84 -2.34 16.72
N TYR A 77 -2.94 -1.38 16.89
CA TYR A 77 -1.68 -1.33 16.13
C TYR A 77 -0.83 -2.60 16.27
N GLU A 78 -0.97 -3.36 17.36
CA GLU A 78 -0.30 -4.64 17.56
C GLU A 78 -0.78 -5.72 16.59
N SER A 79 -1.95 -5.53 15.98
CA SER A 79 -2.48 -6.42 14.94
C SER A 79 -1.83 -6.19 13.57
N ILE A 80 -1.00 -5.16 13.41
CA ILE A 80 -0.23 -4.91 12.20
C ILE A 80 1.07 -5.72 12.28
N VAL A 81 1.22 -6.65 11.34
CA VAL A 81 2.37 -7.55 11.22
C VAL A 81 2.93 -7.51 9.80
N ASP A 82 4.10 -8.11 9.60
CA ASP A 82 4.73 -8.25 8.27
C ASP A 82 4.82 -6.93 7.48
N ILE A 83 5.41 -5.89 8.09
CA ILE A 83 5.62 -4.58 7.47
C ILE A 83 6.82 -4.62 6.52
N ASP A 84 6.63 -4.23 5.26
CA ASP A 84 7.65 -4.22 4.20
C ASP A 84 7.62 -2.88 3.46
N ASP A 85 8.73 -2.15 3.43
CA ASP A 85 8.89 -0.88 2.69
C ASP A 85 9.49 -1.06 1.29
N ASP A 86 10.10 -2.21 1.00
CA ASP A 86 10.72 -2.51 -0.31
C ASP A 86 9.78 -3.33 -1.22
N TRP A 87 8.49 -3.41 -0.87
CA TRP A 87 7.49 -4.23 -1.55
C TRP A 87 7.33 -3.91 -3.04
N TYR A 88 7.46 -2.64 -3.41
CA TYR A 88 7.27 -2.20 -4.79
C TYR A 88 8.46 -2.56 -5.67
N GLU A 89 9.68 -2.40 -5.17
CA GLU A 89 10.89 -2.83 -5.90
C GLU A 89 10.86 -4.35 -6.16
N LYS A 90 10.45 -5.14 -5.15
CA LYS A 90 10.27 -6.60 -5.29
C LYS A 90 9.21 -6.95 -6.33
N MET A 91 8.11 -6.20 -6.36
CA MET A 91 7.06 -6.37 -7.38
C MET A 91 7.58 -6.08 -8.79
N GLN A 92 8.33 -4.99 -8.98
CA GLN A 92 8.90 -4.63 -10.28
C GLN A 92 9.91 -5.67 -10.77
N ARG A 93 10.78 -6.15 -9.88
CA ARG A 93 11.75 -7.22 -10.18
C ARG A 93 11.06 -8.51 -10.61
N SER A 94 9.98 -8.88 -9.93
CA SER A 94 9.21 -10.09 -10.25
C SER A 94 8.55 -10.03 -11.63
N LYS A 95 8.19 -8.83 -12.11
CA LYS A 95 7.65 -8.62 -13.46
C LYS A 95 8.70 -8.77 -14.57
N MET A 96 9.99 -8.70 -14.25
CA MET A 96 11.09 -8.71 -15.23
C MET A 96 11.62 -10.13 -15.53
N THR A 97 11.09 -11.15 -14.85
CA THR A 97 11.51 -12.56 -14.95
C THR A 97 10.54 -13.47 -15.71
N ASP A 98 9.54 -12.92 -16.41
CA ASP A 98 8.57 -13.68 -17.24
C ASP A 98 8.68 -13.30 -18.72
#